data_AF-A0A0P8AJX9-F1
#
_entry.id   AF-A0A0P8AJX9-F1
#
_cell.length_a   1.000
_cell.length_b   1.000
_cell.length_c   1.000
_cell.angle_alpha   90.00
_cell.angle_beta   90.00
_cell.angle_gamma   90.00
#
_symmetry.space_group_name_H-M   'P 1'
#
loop_
_entity.id
_entity.type
_entity.pdbx_description
1 polymer ?
#
loop_
_entity_poly.entity_id
_entity_poly.type
_entity_poly.pdbx_seq_one_letter_code
_entity_poly.pdbx_strand_id
1 'polypeptide(L)'
;MIILTFLIFSILSPIQDLDTGYYYFGTTNYLGSGLVGPEGKEGEWKVYEKLNPEPDAKPSLKSANKNILLTEFDSKPKYSVSFQNDEPNGPFKEFFEDGQIKTMSNYQDGKMHGEHIVYFENGDISTLGFFEDGEKIGDWKEFFPDGQLSKSYSYKLGSLDGLVESYYPDGEIKWFFMNQEGELNGDYAYFNPDGSFLEKGSYRSGALDGEFIQYYPDHSIKIQGEFLAGKQHGLWKSYDENGNLVFEGQFENGLANGSLTESLDLVPQYVRRGSVLAGEKEGEWLVLNSDGEVVQKEYYQGGKLMTLSDFQIGDQVLPGNKVKNGKGKRVFFDESGNKVAEGRIQSGFRNGVWYHYYPGTNQIMSSGKYIRTEKVGLWTFYTIEGDFLEEKDFGVLNSRAGRSLPQNSIGNSFNSSIMDQTSRMNSQVYWSQFGIFR
;
A
#
# COMPACT_ATOMS: atom_id res chain seq x y z
N MET A 1 -3.61 51.84 -76.89
CA MET A 1 -3.91 50.81 -75.86
C MET A 1 -3.84 51.51 -74.52
N ILE A 2 -4.99 51.60 -73.83
CA ILE A 2 -5.27 52.56 -72.74
C ILE A 2 -4.78 51.98 -71.40
N ILE A 3 -4.07 52.80 -70.65
CA ILE A 3 -3.70 52.57 -69.24
C ILE A 3 -4.95 52.81 -68.39
N LEU A 4 -5.40 51.80 -67.65
CA LEU A 4 -6.49 51.94 -66.68
C LEU A 4 -5.95 51.64 -65.28
N THR A 5 -5.78 52.70 -64.50
CA THR A 5 -5.53 52.69 -63.06
C THR A 5 -6.83 52.38 -62.33
N PHE A 6 -6.88 51.27 -61.60
CA PHE A 6 -7.93 51.00 -60.62
C PHE A 6 -7.48 51.54 -59.25
N LEU A 7 -8.13 52.62 -58.79
CA LEU A 7 -8.12 53.01 -57.38
C LEU A 7 -8.95 51.99 -56.59
N ILE A 8 -8.32 51.22 -55.72
CA ILE A 8 -9.01 50.48 -54.67
C ILE A 8 -9.12 51.43 -53.47
N PHE A 9 -10.34 51.88 -53.18
CA PHE A 9 -10.66 52.53 -51.92
C PHE A 9 -10.70 51.46 -50.83
N SER A 10 -9.57 51.29 -50.12
CA SER A 10 -9.54 50.56 -48.86
C SER A 10 -10.23 51.41 -47.81
N ILE A 11 -11.48 51.10 -47.48
CA ILE A 11 -12.09 51.58 -46.23
C ILE A 11 -11.40 50.79 -45.12
N LEU A 12 -10.25 51.29 -44.66
CA LEU A 12 -9.75 50.94 -43.34
C LEU A 12 -10.74 51.53 -42.34
N SER A 13 -11.66 50.70 -41.85
CA SER A 13 -12.18 50.90 -40.51
C SER A 13 -10.98 51.02 -39.58
N PRO A 14 -10.89 52.04 -38.71
CA PRO A 14 -9.82 52.08 -37.73
C PRO A 14 -9.94 50.80 -36.90
N ILE A 15 -8.91 49.95 -36.96
CA ILE A 15 -8.69 48.94 -35.93
C ILE A 15 -8.62 49.77 -34.64
N GLN A 16 -9.69 49.73 -33.84
CA GLN A 16 -9.61 50.24 -32.48
C GLN A 16 -8.49 49.45 -31.82
N ASP A 17 -7.42 50.13 -31.43
CA ASP A 17 -6.51 49.66 -30.40
C ASP A 17 -7.39 49.38 -29.18
N LEU A 18 -7.85 48.14 -29.06
CA LEU A 18 -8.57 47.72 -27.88
C LEU A 18 -7.52 47.61 -26.77
N ASP A 19 -7.43 48.67 -25.97
CA ASP A 19 -6.55 48.75 -24.82
C ASP A 19 -6.80 47.54 -23.91
N THR A 20 -5.73 46.80 -23.60
CA THR A 20 -5.77 45.74 -22.60
C THR A 20 -6.20 46.32 -21.26
N GLY A 21 -7.34 45.88 -20.74
CA GLY A 21 -7.91 46.34 -19.48
C GLY A 21 -7.51 45.44 -18.31
N TYR A 22 -7.64 45.96 -17.09
CA TYR A 22 -7.46 45.20 -15.85
C TYR A 22 -8.81 45.01 -15.18
N TYR A 23 -9.08 43.80 -14.69
CA TYR A 23 -10.36 43.43 -14.08
C TYR A 23 -10.11 42.47 -12.93
N TYR A 24 -10.86 42.56 -11.84
CA TYR A 24 -10.89 41.44 -10.90
C TYR A 24 -11.33 40.17 -11.63
N PHE A 25 -10.79 39.01 -11.28
CA PHE A 25 -10.93 37.80 -12.09
C PHE A 25 -11.47 36.63 -11.26
N GLY A 26 -12.77 36.38 -11.39
CA GLY A 26 -13.46 35.36 -10.59
C GLY A 26 -13.68 35.81 -9.14
N THR A 27 -12.65 36.26 -8.42
CA THR A 27 -12.73 36.80 -7.06
C THR A 27 -11.89 38.07 -6.85
N THR A 28 -12.03 38.74 -5.70
CA THR A 28 -11.21 39.91 -5.31
C THR A 28 -9.74 39.59 -5.07
N ASN A 29 -9.35 38.31 -4.97
CA ASN A 29 -7.96 37.87 -4.80
C ASN A 29 -7.19 37.70 -6.12
N TYR A 30 -7.86 37.83 -7.26
CA TYR A 30 -7.24 37.70 -8.56
C TYR A 30 -7.50 38.92 -9.43
N LEU A 31 -6.48 39.32 -10.18
CA LEU A 31 -6.55 40.39 -11.16
C LEU A 31 -6.23 39.81 -12.53
N GLY A 32 -7.12 39.98 -13.50
CA GLY A 32 -6.91 39.62 -14.90
C GLY A 32 -6.54 40.84 -15.73
N SER A 33 -5.62 40.67 -16.68
CA SER A 33 -5.30 41.62 -17.73
C SER A 33 -5.54 40.99 -19.09
N GLY A 34 -6.41 41.58 -19.91
CA GLY A 34 -6.74 41.05 -21.22
C GLY A 34 -7.73 41.90 -21.99
N LEU A 35 -8.19 41.36 -23.11
CA LEU A 35 -9.10 42.02 -24.04
C LEU A 35 -10.55 41.72 -23.68
N VAL A 36 -11.39 42.75 -23.57
CA VAL A 36 -12.86 42.60 -23.49
C VAL A 36 -13.45 43.17 -24.77
N GLY A 37 -13.89 42.29 -25.66
CA GLY A 37 -14.60 42.62 -26.89
C GLY A 37 -16.12 42.78 -26.68
N PRO A 38 -16.89 42.98 -27.76
CA PRO A 38 -18.34 43.12 -27.69
C PRO A 38 -19.07 41.90 -27.14
N GLU A 39 -18.51 40.71 -27.33
CA GLU A 39 -19.10 39.41 -26.95
C GLU A 39 -18.48 38.84 -25.65
N GLY A 40 -17.58 39.56 -24.99
CA GLY A 40 -16.95 39.14 -23.74
C GLY A 40 -15.43 39.18 -23.78
N LYS A 41 -14.79 38.41 -22.90
CA LYS A 41 -13.33 38.23 -22.89
C LYS A 41 -12.87 37.55 -24.18
N GLU A 42 -11.79 38.07 -24.72
CA GLU A 42 -11.14 37.60 -25.95
C GLU A 42 -9.63 37.42 -25.73
N GLY A 43 -9.04 36.51 -26.50
CA GLY A 43 -7.59 36.32 -26.56
C GLY A 43 -6.97 35.88 -25.24
N GLU A 44 -5.66 36.08 -25.11
CA GLU A 44 -4.91 35.68 -23.91
C GLU A 44 -5.15 36.65 -22.74
N TRP A 45 -5.54 36.09 -21.59
CA TRP A 45 -5.66 36.78 -20.32
C TRP A 45 -4.56 36.34 -19.37
N LYS A 46 -3.85 37.30 -18.77
CA LYS A 46 -2.88 37.05 -17.69
C LYS A 46 -3.55 37.28 -16.35
N VAL A 47 -3.42 36.34 -15.43
CA VAL A 47 -4.04 36.42 -14.11
C VAL A 47 -2.97 36.48 -13.02
N TYR A 48 -3.11 37.46 -12.14
CA TYR A 48 -2.19 37.81 -11.07
C TYR A 48 -2.85 37.53 -9.72
N GLU A 49 -2.08 37.04 -8.76
CA GLU A 49 -2.54 36.74 -7.40
C GLU A 49 -2.24 37.90 -6.45
N LYS A 50 -3.15 38.15 -5.52
CA LYS A 50 -2.98 39.19 -4.50
C LYS A 50 -1.85 38.82 -3.54
N LEU A 51 -0.94 39.75 -3.23
CA LEU A 51 0.20 39.52 -2.32
C LEU A 51 -0.25 39.10 -0.91
N ASN A 52 -1.41 39.61 -0.47
CA ASN A 52 -2.04 39.25 0.79
C ASN A 52 -3.51 38.88 0.51
N PRO A 53 -3.80 37.59 0.25
CA PRO A 53 -5.15 37.13 -0.08
C PRO A 53 -6.15 37.35 1.05
N GLU A 54 -7.34 37.84 0.71
CA GLU A 54 -8.49 37.96 1.62
C GLU A 54 -9.07 36.58 1.92
N PRO A 55 -9.29 36.20 3.20
CA PRO A 55 -9.91 34.92 3.55
C PRO A 55 -11.35 34.77 3.04
N ASP A 56 -12.07 35.88 2.87
CA ASP A 56 -13.47 35.98 2.45
C ASP A 56 -13.63 36.69 1.09
N ALA A 57 -12.71 36.40 0.16
CA ALA A 57 -12.70 36.99 -1.16
C ALA A 57 -14.05 36.86 -1.88
N LYS A 58 -14.49 37.97 -2.48
CA LYS A 58 -15.84 38.07 -3.09
C LYS A 58 -15.76 37.87 -4.60
N PRO A 59 -16.77 37.26 -5.23
CA PRO A 59 -16.84 37.21 -6.68
C PRO A 59 -16.83 38.62 -7.30
N SER A 60 -15.95 38.85 -8.27
CA SER A 60 -15.81 40.17 -8.92
C SER A 60 -15.23 40.05 -10.32
N LEU A 61 -15.82 40.82 -11.24
CA LEU A 61 -15.36 41.08 -12.62
C LEU A 61 -15.24 42.58 -12.89
N LYS A 62 -15.18 43.40 -11.83
CA LYS A 62 -15.13 44.86 -11.97
C LYS A 62 -13.80 45.29 -12.57
N SER A 63 -13.87 46.29 -13.46
CA SER A 63 -12.68 46.96 -13.97
C SER A 63 -11.83 47.53 -12.82
N ALA A 64 -10.53 47.45 -12.98
CA ALA A 64 -9.52 47.84 -12.01
C ALA A 64 -8.53 48.83 -12.64
N ASN A 65 -7.94 49.70 -11.81
CA ASN A 65 -6.87 50.56 -12.26
C ASN A 65 -5.55 49.76 -12.31
N LYS A 66 -4.78 49.86 -13.39
CA LYS A 66 -3.47 49.20 -13.53
C LYS A 66 -2.54 49.38 -12.32
N ASN A 67 -2.60 50.52 -11.63
CA ASN A 67 -1.76 50.79 -10.47
C ASN A 67 -1.96 49.79 -9.33
N ILE A 68 -3.14 49.15 -9.21
CA ILE A 68 -3.35 48.16 -8.14
C ILE A 68 -2.51 46.90 -8.34
N LEU A 69 -2.17 46.55 -9.59
CA LEU A 69 -1.23 45.46 -9.87
C LEU A 69 0.13 45.74 -9.22
N LEU A 70 0.59 47.00 -9.23
CA LEU A 70 1.90 47.38 -8.70
C LEU A 70 1.95 47.48 -7.18
N THR A 71 0.79 47.56 -6.50
CA THR A 71 0.71 47.80 -5.07
C THR A 71 0.14 46.64 -4.26
N GLU A 72 -0.74 45.82 -4.85
CA GLU A 72 -1.50 44.80 -4.12
C GLU A 72 -1.32 43.37 -4.65
N PHE A 73 -0.82 43.20 -5.88
CA PHE A 73 -0.73 41.91 -6.55
C PHE A 73 0.72 41.57 -6.92
N ASP A 74 0.99 40.28 -7.10
CA ASP A 74 2.26 39.86 -7.70
C ASP A 74 2.33 40.37 -9.14
N SER A 75 3.45 40.99 -9.49
CA SER A 75 3.74 41.47 -10.84
C SER A 75 3.93 40.35 -11.86
N LYS A 76 4.21 39.13 -11.40
CA LYS A 76 4.31 37.92 -12.22
C LYS A 76 2.94 37.24 -12.30
N PRO A 77 2.47 36.86 -13.51
CA PRO A 77 1.21 36.15 -13.62
C PRO A 77 1.32 34.76 -12.99
N LYS A 78 0.29 34.36 -12.26
CA LYS A 78 0.12 32.99 -11.75
C LYS A 78 -0.21 32.02 -12.89
N TYR A 79 -1.05 32.47 -13.81
CA TYR A 79 -1.39 31.73 -15.03
C TYR A 79 -1.83 32.66 -16.16
N SER A 80 -1.87 32.14 -17.38
CA SER A 80 -2.59 32.72 -18.51
C SER A 80 -3.57 31.74 -19.12
N VAL A 81 -4.67 32.27 -19.65
CA VAL A 81 -5.77 31.49 -20.26
C VAL A 81 -6.32 32.26 -21.45
N SER A 82 -6.55 31.56 -22.56
CA SER A 82 -7.21 32.15 -23.73
C SER A 82 -8.74 32.05 -23.63
N PHE A 83 -9.42 33.11 -24.04
CA PHE A 83 -10.87 33.19 -24.12
C PHE A 83 -11.34 33.47 -25.55
N GLN A 84 -12.52 32.94 -25.87
CA GLN A 84 -13.34 33.36 -27.00
C GLN A 84 -14.76 33.53 -26.48
N ASN A 85 -15.35 34.72 -26.63
CA ASN A 85 -16.72 35.03 -26.19
C ASN A 85 -16.99 34.64 -24.72
N ASP A 86 -16.12 35.07 -23.79
CA ASP A 86 -16.17 34.76 -22.34
C ASP A 86 -15.89 33.30 -21.94
N GLU A 87 -15.74 32.39 -22.90
CA GLU A 87 -15.50 30.96 -22.68
C GLU A 87 -14.02 30.60 -22.87
N PRO A 88 -13.40 29.83 -21.96
CA PRO A 88 -12.02 29.36 -22.16
C PRO A 88 -11.89 28.58 -23.47
N ASN A 89 -11.05 29.08 -24.37
CA ASN A 89 -10.82 28.48 -25.67
C ASN A 89 -9.40 28.84 -26.15
N GLY A 90 -8.57 27.82 -26.33
CA GLY A 90 -7.16 27.95 -26.63
C GLY A 90 -6.23 27.70 -25.42
N PRO A 91 -4.96 28.15 -25.52
CA PRO A 91 -3.92 27.76 -24.58
C PRO A 91 -4.17 28.19 -23.13
N PHE A 92 -3.74 27.34 -22.21
CA PHE A 92 -3.63 27.62 -20.78
C PHE A 92 -2.19 27.36 -20.31
N LYS A 93 -1.65 28.27 -19.51
CA LYS A 93 -0.30 28.16 -18.93
C LYS A 93 -0.32 28.56 -17.47
N GLU A 94 0.20 27.72 -16.59
CA GLU A 94 0.47 28.05 -15.19
C GLU A 94 1.97 28.26 -15.01
N PHE A 95 2.38 29.15 -14.11
CA PHE A 95 3.78 29.51 -13.90
C PHE A 95 4.25 29.21 -12.47
N PHE A 96 5.54 28.89 -12.34
CA PHE A 96 6.25 28.89 -11.06
C PHE A 96 6.52 30.32 -10.56
N GLU A 97 6.93 30.47 -9.30
CA GLU A 97 7.27 31.78 -8.70
C GLU A 97 8.41 32.49 -9.45
N ASP A 98 9.33 31.75 -10.07
CA ASP A 98 10.41 32.31 -10.86
C ASP A 98 9.93 32.83 -12.24
N GLY A 99 8.77 32.40 -12.71
CA GLY A 99 8.13 32.74 -13.99
C GLY A 99 8.29 31.67 -15.07
N GLN A 100 8.94 30.55 -14.78
CA GLN A 100 8.99 29.40 -15.69
C GLN A 100 7.62 28.71 -15.79
N ILE A 101 7.37 28.02 -16.89
CA ILE A 101 6.09 27.29 -17.09
C ILE A 101 6.07 26.08 -16.16
N LYS A 102 5.01 26.00 -15.35
CA LYS A 102 4.69 24.87 -14.48
C LYS A 102 3.75 23.88 -15.15
N THR A 103 2.71 24.40 -15.82
CA THR A 103 1.68 23.60 -16.49
C THR A 103 1.36 24.21 -17.84
N MET A 104 1.18 23.40 -18.86
CA MET A 104 0.67 23.79 -20.17
C MET A 104 -0.50 22.89 -20.55
N SER A 105 -1.57 23.47 -21.04
CA SER A 105 -2.77 22.77 -21.49
C SER A 105 -3.48 23.58 -22.56
N ASN A 106 -4.60 23.07 -23.04
CA ASN A 106 -5.45 23.77 -23.98
C ASN A 106 -6.92 23.56 -23.59
N TYR A 107 -7.75 24.56 -23.87
CA TYR A 107 -9.19 24.49 -23.70
C TYR A 107 -9.88 24.51 -25.07
N GLN A 108 -11.00 23.83 -25.17
CA GLN A 108 -11.95 23.94 -26.27
C GLN A 108 -13.35 23.95 -25.66
N ASP A 109 -14.14 24.97 -26.00
CA ASP A 109 -15.52 25.13 -25.52
C ASP A 109 -15.62 24.95 -23.98
N GLY A 110 -14.74 25.67 -23.27
CA GLY A 110 -14.72 25.73 -21.81
C GLY A 110 -14.14 24.50 -21.11
N LYS A 111 -13.75 23.46 -21.86
CA LYS A 111 -13.24 22.19 -21.30
C LYS A 111 -11.79 21.94 -21.72
N MET A 112 -11.01 21.26 -20.89
CA MET A 112 -9.65 20.86 -21.27
C MET A 112 -9.69 19.93 -22.48
N HIS A 113 -8.86 20.22 -23.49
CA HIS A 113 -8.82 19.47 -24.73
C HIS A 113 -7.41 19.53 -25.34
N GLY A 114 -6.86 18.36 -25.67
CA GLY A 114 -5.53 18.20 -26.26
C GLY A 114 -4.46 17.84 -25.23
N GLU A 115 -3.20 18.12 -25.59
CA GLU A 115 -2.02 17.76 -24.80
C GLU A 115 -1.96 18.55 -23.48
N HIS A 116 -1.59 17.84 -22.42
CA HIS A 116 -1.37 18.37 -21.09
C HIS A 116 0.04 18.02 -20.61
N ILE A 117 0.80 19.05 -20.25
CA ILE A 117 2.19 18.92 -19.81
C ILE A 117 2.36 19.63 -18.48
N VAL A 118 2.97 18.95 -17.52
CA VAL A 118 3.44 19.54 -16.27
C VAL A 118 4.97 19.45 -16.25
N TYR A 119 5.62 20.48 -15.75
CA TYR A 119 7.07 20.57 -15.66
C TYR A 119 7.52 20.55 -14.19
N PHE A 120 8.74 20.12 -13.96
CA PHE A 120 9.49 20.36 -12.73
C PHE A 120 10.09 21.78 -12.74
N GLU A 121 10.53 22.29 -11.58
CA GLU A 121 11.19 23.59 -11.48
C GLU A 121 12.51 23.68 -12.26
N ASN A 122 13.15 22.54 -12.57
CA ASN A 122 14.33 22.47 -13.41
C ASN A 122 14.01 22.56 -14.93
N GLY A 123 12.73 22.61 -15.31
CA GLY A 123 12.27 22.69 -16.69
C GLY A 123 12.03 21.36 -17.38
N ASP A 124 12.35 20.22 -16.75
CA ASP A 124 12.07 18.90 -17.29
C ASP A 124 10.59 18.54 -17.14
N ILE A 125 10.07 17.66 -18.00
CA ILE A 125 8.67 17.22 -17.94
C ILE A 125 8.47 16.33 -16.72
N SER A 126 7.47 16.63 -15.90
CA SER A 126 7.04 15.80 -14.77
C SER A 126 5.82 14.95 -15.08
N THR A 127 4.91 15.44 -15.93
CA THR A 127 3.71 14.71 -16.35
C THR A 127 3.35 15.05 -17.80
N LEU A 128 2.92 14.05 -18.56
CA LEU A 128 2.42 14.18 -19.91
C LEU A 128 1.15 13.35 -20.08
N GLY A 129 0.14 13.91 -20.73
CA GLY A 129 -1.10 13.21 -21.05
C GLY A 129 -2.00 14.01 -21.98
N PHE A 130 -3.23 13.53 -22.17
CA PHE A 130 -4.21 14.14 -23.05
C PHE A 130 -5.58 14.24 -22.39
N PHE A 131 -6.27 15.33 -22.72
CA PHE A 131 -7.69 15.50 -22.40
C PHE A 131 -8.53 15.53 -23.67
N GLU A 132 -9.75 15.02 -23.57
CA GLU A 132 -10.81 15.20 -24.56
C GLU A 132 -12.10 15.53 -23.81
N ASP A 133 -12.69 16.68 -24.15
CA ASP A 133 -13.91 17.20 -23.51
C ASP A 133 -13.87 17.22 -21.98
N GLY A 134 -12.70 17.58 -21.41
CA GLY A 134 -12.47 17.68 -19.98
C GLY A 134 -12.11 16.36 -19.29
N GLU A 135 -12.16 15.24 -19.99
CA GLU A 135 -11.84 13.90 -19.48
C GLU A 135 -10.45 13.46 -19.90
N LYS A 136 -9.74 12.73 -19.04
CA LYS A 136 -8.44 12.15 -19.37
C LYS A 136 -8.61 11.03 -20.40
N ILE A 137 -7.74 11.00 -21.40
CA ILE A 137 -7.71 9.96 -22.43
C ILE A 137 -6.29 9.51 -22.76
N GLY A 138 -6.18 8.30 -23.29
CA GLY A 138 -4.94 7.75 -23.82
C GLY A 138 -3.86 7.55 -22.75
N ASP A 139 -2.61 7.50 -23.19
CA ASP A 139 -1.47 7.23 -22.32
C ASP A 139 -1.05 8.47 -21.56
N TRP A 140 -0.85 8.27 -20.26
CA TRP A 140 -0.33 9.24 -19.31
C TRP A 140 1.00 8.73 -18.77
N LYS A 141 1.95 9.66 -18.66
CA LYS A 141 3.30 9.37 -18.18
C LYS A 141 3.67 10.35 -17.09
N GLU A 142 4.30 9.84 -16.06
CA GLU A 142 4.98 10.64 -15.03
C GLU A 142 6.46 10.34 -15.09
N PHE A 143 7.29 11.33 -14.76
CA PHE A 143 8.74 11.23 -14.84
C PHE A 143 9.38 11.58 -13.50
N PHE A 144 10.62 11.14 -13.30
CA PHE A 144 11.49 11.60 -12.23
C PHE A 144 12.13 12.95 -12.62
N PRO A 145 12.68 13.73 -11.66
CA PRO A 145 13.34 15.01 -11.95
C PRO A 145 14.54 14.92 -12.89
N ASP A 146 15.10 13.74 -13.12
CA ASP A 146 16.18 13.50 -14.09
C ASP A 146 15.66 13.12 -15.50
N GLY A 147 14.34 13.17 -15.70
CA GLY A 147 13.66 12.87 -16.96
C GLY A 147 13.38 11.38 -17.20
N GLN A 148 13.76 10.49 -16.29
CA GLN A 148 13.45 9.06 -16.43
C GLN A 148 11.97 8.77 -16.17
N LEU A 149 11.39 7.78 -16.85
CA LEU A 149 9.99 7.41 -16.66
C LEU A 149 9.77 6.86 -15.25
N SER A 150 8.79 7.39 -14.51
CA SER A 150 8.48 6.96 -13.14
C SER A 150 7.16 6.18 -13.08
N LYS A 151 6.18 6.54 -13.91
CA LYS A 151 4.91 5.80 -14.08
C LYS A 151 4.35 5.93 -15.49
N SER A 152 3.60 4.91 -15.90
CA SER A 152 2.84 4.86 -17.15
C SER A 152 1.46 4.26 -16.88
N TYR A 153 0.41 4.86 -17.43
CA TYR A 153 -0.97 4.38 -17.30
C TYR A 153 -1.85 4.93 -18.42
N SER A 154 -2.96 4.25 -18.74
CA SER A 154 -3.87 4.69 -19.81
C SER A 154 -5.28 4.95 -19.29
N TYR A 155 -5.96 5.92 -19.90
CA TYR A 155 -7.38 6.21 -19.66
C TYR A 155 -8.22 5.93 -20.90
N LYS A 156 -9.37 5.31 -20.68
CA LYS A 156 -10.40 5.10 -21.69
C LYS A 156 -11.75 5.52 -21.12
N LEU A 157 -12.42 6.44 -21.81
CA LEU A 157 -13.71 6.98 -21.37
C LEU A 157 -13.67 7.53 -19.93
N GLY A 158 -12.60 8.24 -19.58
CA GLY A 158 -12.41 8.86 -18.26
C GLY A 158 -12.00 7.90 -17.13
N SER A 159 -11.92 6.59 -17.39
CA SER A 159 -11.51 5.58 -16.39
C SER A 159 -10.14 4.98 -16.73
N LEU A 160 -9.37 4.59 -15.72
CA LEU A 160 -8.14 3.82 -15.94
C LEU A 160 -8.48 2.51 -16.66
N ASP A 161 -7.73 2.19 -17.70
CA ASP A 161 -7.97 0.99 -18.51
C ASP A 161 -6.64 0.47 -19.05
N GLY A 162 -6.39 -0.83 -18.90
CA GLY A 162 -5.15 -1.48 -19.31
C GLY A 162 -4.07 -1.53 -18.22
N LEU A 163 -2.82 -1.55 -18.68
CA LEU A 163 -1.64 -1.74 -17.84
C LEU A 163 -1.26 -0.44 -17.14
N VAL A 164 -1.05 -0.51 -15.82
CA VAL A 164 -0.46 0.55 -15.00
C VAL A 164 0.90 0.08 -14.51
N GLU A 165 1.94 0.86 -14.77
CA GLU A 165 3.33 0.55 -14.42
C GLU A 165 3.94 1.67 -13.58
N SER A 166 4.85 1.29 -12.69
CA SER A 166 5.78 2.20 -12.05
C SER A 166 7.19 1.63 -12.10
N TYR A 167 8.16 2.52 -12.17
CA TYR A 167 9.57 2.19 -12.36
C TYR A 167 10.42 2.72 -11.19
N TYR A 168 11.58 2.12 -11.01
CA TYR A 168 12.66 2.64 -10.18
C TYR A 168 13.44 3.73 -10.95
N PRO A 169 14.26 4.56 -10.26
CA PRO A 169 15.08 5.58 -10.92
C PRO A 169 16.17 5.03 -11.85
N ASP A 170 16.41 3.72 -11.91
CA ASP A 170 17.29 3.07 -12.88
C ASP A 170 16.52 2.56 -14.12
N GLY A 171 15.20 2.73 -14.15
CA GLY A 171 14.32 2.32 -15.24
C GLY A 171 13.74 0.91 -15.10
N GLU A 172 14.15 0.13 -14.09
CA GLU A 172 13.59 -1.20 -13.84
C GLU A 172 12.14 -1.10 -13.33
N ILE A 173 11.29 -2.05 -13.71
CA ILE A 173 9.89 -2.06 -13.24
C ILE A 173 9.88 -2.29 -11.73
N LYS A 174 9.13 -1.45 -11.02
CA LYS A 174 8.91 -1.54 -9.58
C LYS A 174 7.63 -2.30 -9.26
N TRP A 175 6.57 -2.02 -10.00
CA TRP A 175 5.32 -2.77 -9.94
C TRP A 175 4.49 -2.53 -11.18
N PHE A 176 3.59 -3.46 -11.46
CA PHE A 176 2.51 -3.26 -12.41
C PHE A 176 1.21 -3.89 -11.93
N PHE A 177 0.09 -3.42 -12.45
CA PHE A 177 -1.20 -4.09 -12.35
C PHE A 177 -2.05 -3.82 -13.58
N MET A 178 -2.99 -4.73 -13.84
CA MET A 178 -3.98 -4.58 -14.89
C MET A 178 -5.28 -3.98 -14.34
N ASN A 179 -5.83 -3.02 -15.07
CA ASN A 179 -7.11 -2.39 -14.81
C ASN A 179 -8.05 -2.60 -16.00
N GLN A 180 -9.34 -2.78 -15.74
CA GLN A 180 -10.38 -2.82 -16.76
C GLN A 180 -11.54 -1.96 -16.27
N GLU A 181 -11.86 -0.91 -17.04
CA GLU A 181 -12.99 0.00 -16.74
C GLU A 181 -12.94 0.60 -15.31
N GLY A 182 -11.75 0.92 -14.82
CA GLY A 182 -11.52 1.49 -13.49
C GLY A 182 -11.36 0.49 -12.35
N GLU A 183 -11.56 -0.81 -12.58
CA GLU A 183 -11.40 -1.87 -11.58
C GLU A 183 -10.14 -2.73 -11.82
N LEU A 184 -9.48 -3.18 -10.75
CA LEU A 184 -8.36 -4.12 -10.86
C LEU A 184 -8.84 -5.45 -11.47
N ASN A 185 -8.25 -5.83 -12.60
CA ASN A 185 -8.61 -7.07 -13.31
C ASN A 185 -7.45 -7.55 -14.19
N GLY A 186 -6.92 -8.73 -13.88
CA GLY A 186 -5.73 -9.32 -14.52
C GLY A 186 -4.54 -9.37 -13.58
N ASP A 187 -3.36 -9.59 -14.15
CA ASP A 187 -2.13 -9.85 -13.39
C ASP A 187 -1.61 -8.58 -12.68
N TYR A 188 -0.89 -8.79 -11.59
CA TYR A 188 -0.08 -7.77 -10.93
C TYR A 188 1.24 -8.37 -10.45
N ALA A 189 2.25 -7.52 -10.29
CA ALA A 189 3.50 -7.90 -9.66
C ALA A 189 4.21 -6.71 -9.01
N TYR A 190 5.03 -7.02 -8.01
CA TYR A 190 5.98 -6.14 -7.37
C TYR A 190 7.38 -6.71 -7.51
N PHE A 191 8.36 -5.84 -7.71
CA PHE A 191 9.73 -6.21 -7.96
C PHE A 191 10.68 -5.52 -6.98
N ASN A 192 11.85 -6.12 -6.78
CA ASN A 192 13.02 -5.48 -6.20
C ASN A 192 13.73 -4.61 -7.24
N PRO A 193 14.65 -3.71 -6.84
CA PRO A 193 15.47 -2.93 -7.77
C PRO A 193 16.35 -3.78 -8.71
N ASP A 194 16.65 -5.04 -8.35
CA ASP A 194 17.40 -5.97 -9.20
C ASP A 194 16.51 -6.68 -10.25
N GLY A 195 15.23 -6.32 -10.34
CA GLY A 195 14.25 -6.90 -11.26
C GLY A 195 13.65 -8.23 -10.79
N SER A 196 14.06 -8.75 -9.63
CA SER A 196 13.47 -9.97 -9.07
C SER A 196 12.09 -9.73 -8.48
N PHE A 197 11.22 -10.75 -8.49
CA PHE A 197 9.90 -10.65 -7.89
C PHE A 197 10.00 -10.49 -6.37
N LEU A 198 9.24 -9.55 -5.82
CA LEU A 198 8.85 -9.53 -4.42
C LEU A 198 7.55 -10.32 -4.23
N GLU A 199 6.60 -10.11 -5.14
CA GLU A 199 5.29 -10.73 -5.10
C GLU A 199 4.64 -10.69 -6.49
N LYS A 200 3.78 -11.66 -6.79
CA LYS A 200 2.93 -11.66 -7.96
C LYS A 200 1.60 -12.37 -7.69
N GLY A 201 0.58 -11.99 -8.45
CA GLY A 201 -0.70 -12.68 -8.47
C GLY A 201 -1.64 -12.06 -9.50
N SER A 202 -2.94 -12.26 -9.31
CA SER A 202 -3.97 -11.71 -10.21
C SER A 202 -5.20 -11.24 -9.46
N TYR A 203 -5.88 -10.27 -10.05
CA TYR A 203 -7.16 -9.74 -9.63
C TYR A 203 -8.26 -10.17 -10.58
N ARG A 204 -9.48 -10.35 -10.06
CA ARG A 204 -10.71 -10.44 -10.83
C ARG A 204 -11.78 -9.61 -10.14
N SER A 205 -12.35 -8.65 -10.86
CA SER A 205 -13.39 -7.74 -10.34
C SER A 205 -12.99 -7.09 -9.00
N GLY A 206 -11.76 -6.57 -8.94
CA GLY A 206 -11.24 -5.87 -7.76
C GLY A 206 -10.75 -6.75 -6.61
N ALA A 207 -10.88 -8.08 -6.69
CA ALA A 207 -10.45 -9.00 -5.63
C ALA A 207 -9.35 -9.95 -6.12
N LEU A 208 -8.40 -10.32 -5.24
CA LEU A 208 -7.38 -11.33 -5.57
C LEU A 208 -8.06 -12.65 -5.98
N ASP A 209 -7.68 -13.21 -7.12
CA ASP A 209 -8.30 -14.40 -7.68
C ASP A 209 -7.34 -15.15 -8.60
N GLY A 210 -6.86 -16.31 -8.16
CA GLY A 210 -5.85 -17.10 -8.84
C GLY A 210 -4.61 -17.34 -7.99
N GLU A 211 -3.51 -17.74 -8.65
CA GLU A 211 -2.22 -18.00 -8.02
C GLU A 211 -1.66 -16.72 -7.37
N PHE A 212 -1.04 -16.89 -6.21
CA PHE A 212 -0.33 -15.87 -5.47
C PHE A 212 1.02 -16.43 -5.01
N ILE A 213 2.10 -15.69 -5.24
CA ILE A 213 3.45 -16.05 -4.79
C ILE A 213 4.14 -14.81 -4.23
N GLN A 214 4.75 -14.96 -3.07
CA GLN A 214 5.65 -13.99 -2.45
C GLN A 214 7.04 -14.61 -2.29
N TYR A 215 8.08 -13.79 -2.44
CA TYR A 215 9.48 -14.21 -2.44
C TYR A 215 10.27 -13.56 -1.30
N TYR A 216 11.37 -14.20 -0.92
CA TYR A 216 12.43 -13.60 -0.11
C TYR A 216 13.38 -12.75 -0.98
N PRO A 217 14.24 -11.91 -0.37
CA PRO A 217 15.24 -11.13 -1.11
C PRO A 217 16.24 -11.98 -1.91
N ASP A 218 16.44 -13.25 -1.55
CA ASP A 218 17.26 -14.22 -2.31
C ASP A 218 16.49 -14.93 -3.44
N HIS A 219 15.26 -14.46 -3.71
CA HIS A 219 14.33 -14.94 -4.74
C HIS A 219 13.75 -16.33 -4.47
N SER A 220 14.00 -16.92 -3.29
CA SER A 220 13.33 -18.14 -2.87
C SER A 220 11.86 -17.88 -2.52
N ILE A 221 10.99 -18.88 -2.72
CA ILE A 221 9.56 -18.74 -2.42
C ILE A 221 9.38 -18.64 -0.90
N LYS A 222 8.79 -17.53 -0.47
CA LYS A 222 8.40 -17.32 0.93
C LYS A 222 7.01 -17.85 1.20
N ILE A 223 6.05 -17.53 0.34
CA ILE A 223 4.64 -17.93 0.47
C ILE A 223 4.09 -18.22 -0.93
N GLN A 224 3.25 -19.24 -1.04
CA GLN A 224 2.48 -19.50 -2.25
C GLN A 224 1.12 -20.10 -1.92
N GLY A 225 0.12 -19.83 -2.77
CA GLY A 225 -1.20 -20.42 -2.69
C GLY A 225 -2.15 -19.81 -3.70
N GLU A 226 -3.44 -20.02 -3.51
CA GLU A 226 -4.48 -19.49 -4.38
C GLU A 226 -5.47 -18.62 -3.60
N PHE A 227 -5.94 -17.56 -4.25
CA PHE A 227 -7.09 -16.78 -3.81
C PHE A 227 -8.31 -17.09 -4.68
N LEU A 228 -9.48 -17.04 -4.07
CA LEU A 228 -10.77 -17.06 -4.75
C LEU A 228 -11.63 -15.93 -4.17
N ALA A 229 -12.02 -14.97 -5.01
CA ALA A 229 -12.79 -13.78 -4.60
C ALA A 229 -12.23 -13.09 -3.34
N GLY A 230 -10.92 -12.89 -3.31
CA GLY A 230 -10.19 -12.19 -2.24
C GLY A 230 -9.94 -13.02 -0.97
N LYS A 231 -10.26 -14.33 -0.97
CA LYS A 231 -10.05 -15.21 0.20
C LYS A 231 -9.13 -16.36 -0.15
N GLN A 232 -8.28 -16.77 0.79
CA GLN A 232 -7.41 -17.93 0.64
C GLN A 232 -8.25 -19.18 0.31
N HIS A 233 -7.83 -19.88 -0.73
CA HIS A 233 -8.45 -21.10 -1.23
C HIS A 233 -7.37 -22.12 -1.61
N GLY A 234 -7.69 -23.40 -1.49
CA GLY A 234 -6.77 -24.47 -1.88
C GLY A 234 -5.55 -24.61 -0.97
N LEU A 235 -4.47 -25.14 -1.52
CA LEU A 235 -3.24 -25.46 -0.78
C LEU A 235 -2.36 -24.22 -0.66
N TRP A 236 -2.07 -23.82 0.57
CA TRP A 236 -1.14 -22.76 0.90
C TRP A 236 0.12 -23.31 1.53
N LYS A 237 1.28 -22.77 1.14
CA LYS A 237 2.58 -23.14 1.68
C LYS A 237 3.36 -21.89 2.06
N SER A 238 4.17 -21.97 3.11
CA SER A 238 5.27 -21.03 3.33
C SER A 238 6.52 -21.73 3.77
N TYR A 239 7.63 -21.07 3.49
CA TYR A 239 8.98 -21.54 3.76
C TYR A 239 9.71 -20.51 4.61
N ASP A 240 10.74 -20.94 5.33
CA ASP A 240 11.72 -20.04 5.94
C ASP A 240 12.80 -19.62 4.92
N GLU A 241 13.72 -18.74 5.33
CA GLU A 241 14.85 -18.28 4.49
C GLU A 241 15.83 -19.40 4.09
N ASN A 242 15.77 -20.56 4.74
CA ASN A 242 16.57 -21.73 4.38
C ASN A 242 15.83 -22.68 3.42
N GLY A 243 14.59 -22.33 3.03
CA GLY A 243 13.73 -23.15 2.18
C GLY A 243 13.00 -24.28 2.91
N ASN A 244 13.03 -24.33 4.24
CA ASN A 244 12.30 -25.34 5.00
C ASN A 244 10.81 -25.00 5.02
N LEU A 245 9.97 -26.01 4.80
CA LEU A 245 8.52 -25.86 4.88
C LEU A 245 8.10 -25.56 6.33
N VAL A 246 7.71 -24.32 6.61
CA VAL A 246 7.23 -23.90 7.94
C VAL A 246 5.72 -23.96 8.06
N PHE A 247 5.01 -24.02 6.93
CA PHE A 247 3.56 -24.09 6.88
C PHE A 247 3.10 -24.79 5.62
N GLU A 248 2.14 -25.71 5.75
CA GLU A 248 1.34 -26.23 4.64
C GLU A 248 -0.08 -26.46 5.12
N GLY A 249 -1.08 -25.88 4.46
CA GLY A 249 -2.48 -25.96 4.89
C GLY A 249 -3.48 -25.85 3.73
N GLN A 250 -4.58 -26.58 3.85
CA GLN A 250 -5.73 -26.45 2.94
C GLN A 250 -6.67 -25.35 3.45
N PHE A 251 -7.13 -24.46 2.56
CA PHE A 251 -8.02 -23.35 2.89
C PHE A 251 -9.31 -23.39 2.09
N GLU A 252 -10.39 -23.04 2.79
CA GLU A 252 -11.71 -22.86 2.20
C GLU A 252 -12.32 -21.56 2.74
N ASN A 253 -12.63 -20.62 1.84
CA ASN A 253 -13.20 -19.32 2.18
C ASN A 253 -12.38 -18.54 3.23
N GLY A 254 -11.05 -18.62 3.16
CA GLY A 254 -10.14 -17.93 4.08
C GLY A 254 -9.93 -18.63 5.42
N LEU A 255 -10.51 -19.81 5.64
CA LEU A 255 -10.33 -20.61 6.85
C LEU A 255 -9.55 -21.87 6.53
N ALA A 256 -8.53 -22.16 7.34
CA ALA A 256 -7.82 -23.43 7.26
C ALA A 256 -8.78 -24.58 7.57
N ASN A 257 -8.84 -25.57 6.69
CA ASN A 257 -9.70 -26.75 6.77
C ASN A 257 -8.97 -27.95 6.16
N GLY A 258 -8.72 -28.99 6.94
CA GLY A 258 -7.96 -30.18 6.51
C GLY A 258 -6.61 -30.32 7.22
N SER A 259 -5.60 -30.83 6.54
CA SER A 259 -4.27 -31.04 7.14
C SER A 259 -3.51 -29.72 7.25
N LEU A 260 -2.84 -29.51 8.37
CA LEU A 260 -1.92 -28.40 8.61
C LEU A 260 -0.61 -28.96 9.17
N THR A 261 0.52 -28.57 8.57
CA THR A 261 1.87 -28.73 9.13
C THR A 261 2.40 -27.36 9.54
N GLU A 262 2.98 -27.23 10.74
CA GLU A 262 3.57 -25.98 11.24
C GLU A 262 4.80 -26.22 12.14
N SER A 263 5.76 -25.29 12.15
CA SER A 263 6.89 -25.31 13.10
C SER A 263 6.45 -25.03 14.55
N LEU A 264 7.13 -25.63 15.53
CA LEU A 264 6.90 -25.34 16.94
C LEU A 264 7.62 -24.04 17.35
N ASP A 265 6.87 -23.08 17.90
CA ASP A 265 7.36 -21.74 18.25
C ASP A 265 8.55 -21.71 19.23
N LEU A 266 8.58 -22.62 20.20
CA LEU A 266 9.67 -22.69 21.19
C LEU A 266 10.82 -23.61 20.78
N VAL A 267 10.60 -24.47 19.78
CA VAL A 267 11.58 -25.46 19.30
C VAL A 267 11.42 -25.63 17.78
N PRO A 268 11.82 -24.60 17.00
CA PRO A 268 11.48 -24.49 15.58
C PRO A 268 12.10 -25.58 14.70
N GLN A 269 13.05 -26.36 15.21
CA GLN A 269 13.58 -27.55 14.55
C GLN A 269 12.55 -28.69 14.46
N TYR A 270 11.50 -28.66 15.29
CA TYR A 270 10.39 -29.59 15.17
C TYR A 270 9.24 -28.96 14.39
N VAL A 271 8.58 -29.78 13.59
CA VAL A 271 7.28 -29.48 13.01
C VAL A 271 6.20 -30.31 13.69
N ARG A 272 4.96 -29.85 13.63
CA ARG A 272 3.79 -30.67 13.94
C ARG A 272 2.81 -30.66 12.81
N ARG A 273 2.16 -31.80 12.59
CA ARG A 273 1.10 -31.93 11.59
C ARG A 273 -0.16 -32.55 12.17
N GLY A 274 -1.31 -32.06 11.75
CA GLY A 274 -2.61 -32.60 12.18
C GLY A 274 -3.76 -31.95 11.44
N SER A 275 -4.98 -32.18 11.91
CA SER A 275 -6.19 -31.63 11.27
C SER A 275 -6.61 -30.29 11.88
N VAL A 276 -7.12 -29.42 11.03
CA VAL A 276 -7.75 -28.15 11.39
C VAL A 276 -9.18 -28.17 10.86
N LEU A 277 -10.12 -27.73 11.70
CA LEU A 277 -11.52 -27.56 11.32
C LEU A 277 -11.94 -26.12 11.63
N ALA A 278 -12.38 -25.40 10.59
CA ALA A 278 -12.77 -24.00 10.69
C ALA A 278 -11.72 -23.09 11.37
N GLY A 279 -10.44 -23.31 11.03
CA GLY A 279 -9.30 -22.58 11.58
C GLY A 279 -8.78 -23.09 12.94
N GLU A 280 -9.49 -24.01 13.60
CA GLU A 280 -9.10 -24.52 14.92
C GLU A 280 -8.44 -25.89 14.83
N LYS A 281 -7.32 -26.09 15.54
CA LYS A 281 -6.69 -27.43 15.64
C LYS A 281 -7.68 -28.43 16.23
N GLU A 282 -7.79 -29.60 15.60
CA GLU A 282 -8.70 -30.66 15.98
C GLU A 282 -8.04 -32.04 15.85
N GLY A 283 -8.34 -32.95 16.77
CA GLY A 283 -7.90 -34.34 16.71
C GLY A 283 -6.42 -34.55 17.07
N GLU A 284 -5.86 -35.66 16.57
CA GLU A 284 -4.45 -36.02 16.79
C GLU A 284 -3.52 -35.17 15.91
N TRP A 285 -2.46 -34.69 16.54
CA TRP A 285 -1.38 -33.92 15.95
C TRP A 285 -0.06 -34.63 16.26
N LEU A 286 0.77 -34.84 15.24
CA LEU A 286 2.05 -35.53 15.35
C LEU A 286 3.16 -34.48 15.36
N VAL A 287 4.00 -34.48 16.38
CA VAL A 287 5.24 -33.69 16.44
C VAL A 287 6.36 -34.54 15.85
N LEU A 288 7.09 -33.99 14.88
CA LEU A 288 8.15 -34.66 14.14
C LEU A 288 9.48 -33.93 14.31
N ASN A 289 10.58 -34.70 14.44
CA ASN A 289 11.95 -34.18 14.44
C ASN A 289 12.44 -33.85 13.02
N SER A 290 13.69 -33.40 12.92
CA SER A 290 14.36 -33.08 11.65
C SER A 290 14.46 -34.27 10.68
N ASP A 291 14.49 -35.50 11.20
CA ASP A 291 14.47 -36.75 10.40
C ASP A 291 13.06 -37.19 9.98
N GLY A 292 12.01 -36.48 10.42
CA GLY A 292 10.61 -36.81 10.13
C GLY A 292 10.02 -37.94 10.99
N GLU A 293 10.70 -38.32 12.07
CA GLU A 293 10.23 -39.30 13.05
C GLU A 293 9.25 -38.67 14.04
N VAL A 294 8.20 -39.39 14.41
CA VAL A 294 7.22 -38.90 15.38
C VAL A 294 7.79 -38.98 16.80
N VAL A 295 8.09 -37.83 17.39
CA VAL A 295 8.65 -37.72 18.75
C VAL A 295 7.58 -37.49 19.82
N GLN A 296 6.40 -37.00 19.45
CA GLN A 296 5.30 -36.78 20.39
C GLN A 296 3.96 -36.72 19.66
N LYS A 297 2.88 -37.08 20.35
CA LYS A 297 1.50 -36.88 19.90
C LYS A 297 0.82 -35.85 20.78
N GLU A 298 0.13 -34.90 20.18
CA GLU A 298 -0.75 -33.92 20.82
C GLU A 298 -2.20 -34.21 20.40
N TYR A 299 -3.17 -33.95 21.28
CA TYR A 299 -4.59 -34.04 20.94
C TYR A 299 -5.28 -32.72 21.21
N TYR A 300 -5.98 -32.20 20.21
CA TYR A 300 -6.64 -30.91 20.22
C TYR A 300 -8.17 -31.03 20.09
N GLN A 301 -8.88 -30.11 20.73
CA GLN A 301 -10.33 -29.95 20.56
C GLN A 301 -10.68 -28.45 20.52
N GLY A 302 -11.16 -27.96 19.39
CA GLY A 302 -11.47 -26.55 19.16
C GLY A 302 -10.29 -25.64 19.53
N GLY A 303 -9.10 -25.98 19.03
CA GLY A 303 -7.86 -25.22 19.24
C GLY A 303 -7.19 -25.40 20.60
N LYS A 304 -7.83 -26.10 21.53
CA LYS A 304 -7.31 -26.31 22.90
C LYS A 304 -6.51 -27.58 22.96
N LEU A 305 -5.28 -27.51 23.47
CA LEU A 305 -4.49 -28.71 23.74
C LEU A 305 -5.14 -29.48 24.89
N MET A 306 -5.65 -30.68 24.62
CA MET A 306 -6.36 -31.48 25.61
C MET A 306 -5.45 -32.48 26.31
N THR A 307 -4.60 -33.16 25.55
CA THR A 307 -3.60 -34.08 26.09
C THR A 307 -2.42 -34.22 25.15
N LEU A 308 -1.35 -34.85 25.62
CA LEU A 308 -0.17 -35.15 24.83
C LEU A 308 0.54 -36.39 25.39
N SER A 309 1.26 -37.11 24.54
CA SER A 309 2.04 -38.29 24.91
C SER A 309 3.36 -37.92 25.58
N ASP A 310 4.07 -38.93 26.08
CA ASP A 310 5.48 -38.77 26.39
C ASP A 310 6.29 -38.40 25.14
N PHE A 311 7.46 -37.80 25.37
CA PHE A 311 8.36 -37.35 24.32
C PHE A 311 9.42 -38.44 24.08
N GLN A 312 9.64 -38.81 22.83
CA GLN A 312 10.55 -39.88 22.42
C GLN A 312 11.78 -39.31 21.73
N ILE A 313 12.97 -39.78 22.13
CA ILE A 313 14.26 -39.43 21.51
C ILE A 313 15.05 -40.74 21.36
N GLY A 314 15.08 -41.30 20.15
CA GLY A 314 15.55 -42.66 19.95
C GLY A 314 14.83 -43.64 20.89
N ASP A 315 15.58 -44.41 21.67
CA ASP A 315 15.03 -45.35 22.65
C ASP A 315 14.63 -44.70 24.00
N GLN A 316 14.95 -43.42 24.20
CA GLN A 316 14.67 -42.71 25.45
C GLN A 316 13.26 -42.14 25.47
N VAL A 317 12.54 -42.40 26.56
CA VAL A 317 11.21 -41.81 26.83
C VAL A 317 11.31 -40.76 27.93
N LEU A 318 11.03 -39.51 27.56
CA LEU A 318 10.99 -38.38 28.48
C LEU A 318 9.55 -38.11 28.93
N PRO A 319 9.29 -37.92 30.24
CA PRO A 319 7.95 -37.76 30.77
C PRO A 319 7.33 -36.44 30.33
N GLY A 320 6.43 -36.53 29.35
CA GLY A 320 5.70 -35.42 28.74
C GLY A 320 4.21 -35.44 29.06
N ASN A 321 3.63 -36.62 29.32
CA ASN A 321 2.20 -36.92 29.44
C ASN A 321 1.43 -36.30 30.63
N LYS A 322 1.86 -35.13 31.09
CA LYS A 322 1.37 -34.44 32.29
C LYS A 322 0.23 -33.46 32.00
N VAL A 323 -0.26 -33.38 30.75
CA VAL A 323 -1.45 -32.59 30.38
C VAL A 323 -2.63 -33.53 30.13
N LYS A 324 -3.70 -33.34 30.89
CA LYS A 324 -4.96 -34.09 30.75
C LYS A 324 -6.14 -33.14 30.80
N ASN A 325 -7.10 -33.30 29.89
CA ASN A 325 -8.29 -32.46 29.76
C ASN A 325 -7.95 -30.95 29.75
N GLY A 326 -6.87 -30.60 29.05
CA GLY A 326 -6.38 -29.23 28.91
C GLY A 326 -5.82 -28.60 30.16
N LYS A 327 -5.39 -29.41 31.14
CA LYS A 327 -4.76 -28.96 32.38
C LYS A 327 -3.53 -29.79 32.70
N GLY A 328 -2.46 -29.16 33.14
CA GLY A 328 -1.26 -29.89 33.55
C GLY A 328 0.04 -29.12 33.41
N LYS A 329 1.16 -29.82 33.57
CA LYS A 329 2.50 -29.29 33.28
C LYS A 329 2.89 -29.70 31.85
N ARG A 330 3.43 -28.78 31.07
CA ARG A 330 4.05 -29.06 29.77
C ARG A 330 5.54 -28.77 29.85
N VAL A 331 6.34 -29.62 29.20
CA VAL A 331 7.78 -29.48 29.05
C VAL A 331 8.11 -29.65 27.57
N PHE A 332 8.92 -28.76 27.02
CA PHE A 332 9.49 -28.84 25.68
C PHE A 332 10.94 -29.30 25.79
N PHE A 333 11.35 -30.18 24.89
CA PHE A 333 12.70 -30.74 24.83
C PHE A 333 13.35 -30.43 23.48
N ASP A 334 14.66 -30.25 23.45
CA ASP A 334 15.46 -30.26 22.21
C ASP A 334 15.77 -31.70 21.77
N GLU A 335 16.45 -31.87 20.63
CA GLU A 335 16.77 -33.20 20.06
C GLU A 335 17.79 -33.98 20.91
N SER A 336 18.49 -33.31 21.83
CA SER A 336 19.38 -33.95 22.81
C SER A 336 18.69 -34.26 24.14
N GLY A 337 17.39 -33.97 24.26
CA GLY A 337 16.61 -34.22 25.48
C GLY A 337 16.77 -33.16 26.58
N ASN A 338 17.42 -32.03 26.29
CA ASN A 338 17.50 -30.93 27.25
C ASN A 338 16.18 -30.16 27.26
N LYS A 339 15.80 -29.65 28.44
CA LYS A 339 14.59 -28.82 28.56
C LYS A 339 14.82 -27.49 27.85
N VAL A 340 13.88 -27.10 27.01
CA VAL A 340 13.87 -25.78 26.35
C VAL A 340 12.91 -24.84 27.07
N ALA A 341 11.73 -25.33 27.45
CA ALA A 341 10.77 -24.56 28.23
C ALA A 341 9.86 -25.47 29.06
N GLU A 342 9.36 -24.95 30.17
CA GLU A 342 8.30 -25.62 30.93
C GLU A 342 7.33 -24.65 31.60
N GLY A 343 6.10 -25.10 31.81
CA GLY A 343 5.10 -24.34 32.52
C GLY A 343 3.77 -25.04 32.60
N ARG A 344 2.73 -24.30 32.99
CA ARG A 344 1.37 -24.84 33.13
C ARG A 344 0.54 -24.63 31.87
N ILE A 345 -0.26 -25.64 31.55
CA ILE A 345 -1.37 -25.57 30.63
C ILE A 345 -2.66 -25.47 31.44
N GLN A 346 -3.53 -24.53 31.07
CA GLN A 346 -4.87 -24.38 31.65
C GLN A 346 -5.87 -24.05 30.54
N SER A 347 -6.97 -24.79 30.53
CA SER A 347 -8.00 -24.70 29.47
C SER A 347 -7.41 -24.87 28.06
N GLY A 348 -6.35 -25.66 27.95
CA GLY A 348 -5.63 -25.96 26.71
C GLY A 348 -4.65 -24.90 26.21
N PHE A 349 -4.40 -23.84 27.00
CA PHE A 349 -3.46 -22.77 26.65
C PHE A 349 -2.32 -22.66 27.66
N ARG A 350 -1.16 -22.10 27.25
CA ARG A 350 -0.09 -21.76 28.19
C ARG A 350 -0.62 -20.72 29.18
N ASN A 351 -0.47 -20.99 30.46
CA ASN A 351 -0.99 -20.14 31.52
C ASN A 351 -0.10 -20.19 32.76
N GLY A 352 -0.03 -19.07 33.49
CA GLY A 352 0.79 -18.96 34.69
C GLY A 352 2.28 -18.78 34.37
N VAL A 353 3.14 -19.06 35.34
CA VAL A 353 4.59 -18.87 35.20
C VAL A 353 5.18 -19.96 34.29
N TRP A 354 6.02 -19.51 33.37
CA TRP A 354 6.81 -20.34 32.47
C TRP A 354 8.29 -20.03 32.65
N TYR A 355 9.10 -21.06 32.45
CA TYR A 355 10.57 -21.00 32.49
C TYR A 355 11.10 -21.41 31.14
N HIS A 356 12.06 -20.66 30.62
CA HIS A 356 12.79 -20.93 29.39
C HIS A 356 14.25 -21.14 29.77
N TYR A 357 14.92 -22.10 29.16
CA TYR A 357 16.27 -22.53 29.54
C TYR A 357 17.29 -22.20 28.46
N TYR A 358 18.54 -22.03 28.87
CA TYR A 358 19.65 -21.94 27.94
C TYR A 358 19.89 -23.29 27.25
N PRO A 359 20.17 -23.31 25.93
CA PRO A 359 20.42 -24.54 25.18
C PRO A 359 21.46 -25.44 25.84
N GLY A 360 21.18 -26.75 25.94
CA GLY A 360 22.12 -27.71 26.54
C GLY A 360 22.30 -27.61 28.06
N THR A 361 21.53 -26.79 28.77
CA THR A 361 21.69 -26.58 30.22
C THR A 361 20.37 -26.72 30.98
N ASN A 362 20.46 -26.73 32.32
CA ASN A 362 19.30 -26.54 33.20
C ASN A 362 19.18 -25.11 33.74
N GLN A 363 19.98 -24.17 33.21
CA GLN A 363 19.96 -22.78 33.63
C GLN A 363 18.77 -22.05 33.02
N ILE A 364 18.03 -21.30 33.84
CA ILE A 364 16.90 -20.49 33.39
C ILE A 364 17.46 -19.27 32.65
N MET A 365 17.04 -19.10 31.39
CA MET A 365 17.32 -17.95 30.55
C MET A 365 16.29 -16.85 30.76
N SER A 366 15.01 -17.22 30.89
CA SER A 366 13.95 -16.26 31.22
C SER A 366 12.80 -16.92 31.94
N SER A 367 12.07 -16.12 32.71
CA SER A 367 10.81 -16.55 33.30
C SER A 367 9.80 -15.42 33.33
N GLY A 368 8.53 -15.78 33.22
CA GLY A 368 7.45 -14.80 33.22
C GLY A 368 6.10 -15.46 33.05
N LYS A 369 5.05 -14.64 32.99
CA LYS A 369 3.68 -15.14 32.98
C LYS A 369 3.13 -15.21 31.57
N TYR A 370 2.48 -16.32 31.28
CA TYR A 370 1.55 -16.44 30.17
C TYR A 370 0.10 -16.33 30.67
N ILE A 371 -0.77 -15.72 29.86
CA ILE A 371 -2.22 -15.87 29.97
C ILE A 371 -2.76 -16.18 28.58
N ARG A 372 -3.45 -17.33 28.45
CA ARG A 372 -4.00 -17.81 27.18
C ARG A 372 -2.97 -17.77 26.03
N THR A 373 -1.77 -18.26 26.28
CA THR A 373 -0.66 -18.32 25.31
C THR A 373 0.06 -17.00 25.03
N GLU A 374 -0.43 -15.86 25.53
CA GLU A 374 0.23 -14.55 25.40
C GLU A 374 1.14 -14.23 26.60
N LYS A 375 2.35 -13.71 26.33
CA LYS A 375 3.24 -13.17 27.37
C LYS A 375 2.59 -11.94 27.98
N VAL A 376 2.55 -11.85 29.32
CA VAL A 376 1.98 -10.70 30.02
C VAL A 376 2.83 -10.31 31.22
N GLY A 377 2.76 -9.03 31.57
CA GLY A 377 3.47 -8.44 32.70
C GLY A 377 4.98 -8.54 32.57
N LEU A 378 5.66 -8.44 33.72
CA LEU A 378 7.11 -8.50 33.79
C LEU A 378 7.63 -9.91 33.49
N TRP A 379 8.57 -9.94 32.56
CA TRP A 379 9.42 -11.08 32.25
C TRP A 379 10.84 -10.76 32.67
N THR A 380 11.44 -11.63 33.47
CA THR A 380 12.81 -11.51 33.95
C THR A 380 13.72 -12.38 33.10
N PHE A 381 14.86 -11.83 32.71
CA PHE A 381 15.90 -12.49 31.92
C PHE A 381 17.16 -12.63 32.78
N TYR A 382 17.88 -13.72 32.60
CA TYR A 382 19.05 -14.08 33.39
C TYR A 382 20.22 -14.40 32.47
N THR A 383 21.45 -14.26 32.96
CA THR A 383 22.66 -14.76 32.29
C THR A 383 22.78 -16.28 32.41
N ILE A 384 23.73 -16.88 31.69
CA ILE A 384 24.00 -18.33 31.78
C ILE A 384 24.63 -18.73 33.13
N GLU A 385 25.17 -17.79 33.89
CA GLU A 385 25.59 -17.97 35.29
C GLU A 385 24.41 -17.87 36.27
N GLY A 386 23.25 -17.41 35.79
CA GLY A 386 22.03 -17.23 36.58
C GLY A 386 21.87 -15.86 37.23
N ASP A 387 22.75 -14.91 36.90
CA ASP A 387 22.63 -13.53 37.36
C ASP A 387 21.48 -12.82 36.67
N PHE A 388 20.87 -11.86 37.35
CA PHE A 388 19.86 -10.99 36.76
C PHE A 388 20.45 -10.22 35.58
N LEU A 389 19.78 -10.26 34.42
CA LEU A 389 20.15 -9.51 33.23
C LEU A 389 19.26 -8.29 33.03
N GLU A 390 17.96 -8.50 32.86
CA GLU A 390 16.99 -7.43 32.62
C GLU A 390 15.55 -7.86 32.95
N GLU A 391 14.63 -6.89 32.99
CA GLU A 391 13.19 -7.14 32.93
C GLU A 391 12.55 -6.43 31.75
N LYS A 392 11.58 -7.09 31.13
CA LYS A 392 10.75 -6.52 30.07
C LYS A 392 9.28 -6.68 30.41
N ASP A 393 8.53 -5.59 30.36
CA ASP A 393 7.06 -5.62 30.54
C ASP A 393 6.36 -5.90 29.21
N PHE A 394 5.55 -6.95 29.18
CA PHE A 394 4.72 -7.35 28.05
C PHE A 394 3.26 -6.86 28.17
N GLY A 395 2.96 -6.04 29.17
CA GLY A 395 1.64 -5.39 29.35
C GLY A 395 0.55 -6.31 29.87
N VAL A 396 -0.69 -5.82 29.87
CA VAL A 396 -1.88 -6.55 30.33
C VAL A 396 -2.78 -6.96 29.16
N LEU A 397 -3.43 -8.12 29.28
CA LEU A 397 -4.48 -8.51 28.34
C LEU A 397 -5.71 -7.62 28.53
N ASN A 398 -5.96 -6.72 27.58
CA ASN A 398 -7.18 -5.90 27.57
C ASN A 398 -8.41 -6.78 27.27
N SER A 399 -9.25 -6.99 28.28
CA SER A 399 -10.49 -7.79 28.22
C SER A 399 -11.68 -7.09 27.53
N ARG A 400 -11.45 -6.00 26.79
CA ARG A 400 -12.49 -5.21 26.10
C ARG A 400 -12.56 -5.39 24.58
N ALA A 401 -11.79 -6.32 24.00
CA ALA A 401 -12.11 -6.83 22.66
C ALA A 401 -13.20 -7.90 22.79
N GLY A 402 -14.46 -7.51 22.59
CA GLY A 402 -15.58 -8.42 22.54
C GLY A 402 -15.39 -9.47 21.44
N ARG A 403 -15.64 -10.74 21.77
CA ARG A 403 -15.83 -11.87 20.85
C ARG A 403 -14.90 -11.88 19.62
N SER A 404 -13.61 -12.10 19.87
CA SER A 404 -12.89 -13.08 19.07
C SER A 404 -12.19 -14.03 20.02
N LEU A 405 -12.59 -15.31 19.99
CA LEU A 405 -11.69 -16.41 20.32
C LEU A 405 -10.42 -16.22 19.48
N PRO A 406 -9.25 -16.72 19.92
CA PRO A 406 -7.99 -16.36 19.29
C PRO A 406 -8.08 -16.72 17.81
N GLN A 407 -8.29 -15.74 16.94
CA GLN A 407 -8.03 -15.93 15.54
C GLN A 407 -6.51 -16.07 15.47
N ASN A 408 -6.09 -17.33 15.36
CA ASN A 408 -4.85 -17.78 14.78
C ASN A 408 -3.62 -16.92 15.13
N SER A 409 -2.86 -17.26 16.16
CA SER A 409 -1.45 -16.84 16.22
C SER A 409 -0.62 -17.41 15.06
N ILE A 410 -1.11 -18.48 14.41
CA ILE A 410 -0.49 -19.16 13.26
C ILE A 410 -0.81 -18.43 11.94
N GLY A 411 -1.96 -17.76 11.92
CA GLY A 411 -2.48 -16.98 10.80
C GLY A 411 -2.32 -15.48 11.02
N ASN A 412 -1.99 -14.99 12.21
CA ASN A 412 -1.80 -13.55 12.43
C ASN A 412 -0.45 -13.09 11.90
N SER A 413 0.64 -13.87 11.93
CA SER A 413 1.87 -13.46 11.23
C SER A 413 1.72 -13.56 9.71
N PHE A 414 1.08 -14.64 9.24
CA PHE A 414 0.80 -14.91 7.82
C PHE A 414 -0.23 -13.93 7.23
N ASN A 415 -1.39 -13.77 7.87
CA ASN A 415 -2.43 -12.81 7.48
C ASN A 415 -2.06 -11.39 7.85
N SER A 416 -1.26 -11.08 8.89
CA SER A 416 -0.80 -9.69 9.10
C SER A 416 0.19 -9.29 8.02
N SER A 417 1.10 -10.16 7.58
CA SER A 417 2.01 -9.81 6.48
C SER A 417 1.28 -9.62 5.15
N ILE A 418 0.22 -10.41 4.90
CA ILE A 418 -0.60 -10.33 3.68
C ILE A 418 -1.63 -9.18 3.76
N MET A 419 -2.28 -8.97 4.91
CA MET A 419 -3.29 -7.91 5.11
C MET A 419 -2.70 -6.51 5.36
N ASP A 420 -1.56 -6.39 6.03
CA ASP A 420 -0.92 -5.08 6.30
C ASP A 420 -0.29 -4.48 5.02
N GLN A 421 -0.05 -5.30 3.99
CA GLN A 421 0.39 -4.83 2.66
C GLN A 421 -0.79 -4.57 1.71
N THR A 422 -1.85 -5.39 1.72
CA THR A 422 -3.08 -5.12 0.95
C THR A 422 -3.88 -3.92 1.48
N SER A 423 -3.84 -3.65 2.79
CA SER A 423 -4.39 -2.40 3.36
C SER A 423 -3.58 -1.17 2.94
N ARG A 424 -2.24 -1.30 2.80
CA ARG A 424 -1.39 -0.28 2.19
C ARG A 424 -1.74 -0.07 0.72
N MET A 425 -2.11 -1.12 -0.04
CA MET A 425 -2.58 -0.98 -1.43
C MET A 425 -3.89 -0.19 -1.53
N ASN A 426 -4.89 -0.50 -0.70
CA ASN A 426 -6.11 0.32 -0.65
C ASN A 426 -5.78 1.76 -0.24
N SER A 427 -4.86 1.99 0.69
CA SER A 427 -4.45 3.35 1.02
C SER A 427 -3.69 4.04 -0.14
N GLN A 428 -2.77 3.38 -0.83
CA GLN A 428 -2.02 4.01 -1.93
C GLN A 428 -2.87 4.26 -3.18
N VAL A 429 -3.88 3.43 -3.44
CA VAL A 429 -4.88 3.65 -4.50
C VAL A 429 -5.85 4.78 -4.12
N TYR A 430 -6.21 4.95 -2.84
CA TYR A 430 -7.08 6.05 -2.38
C TYR A 430 -6.35 7.39 -2.16
N TRP A 431 -5.02 7.40 -2.03
CA TRP A 431 -4.24 8.62 -1.78
C TRP A 431 -3.67 9.31 -3.04
N SER A 432 -4.03 8.86 -4.26
CA SER A 432 -3.69 9.58 -5.50
C SER A 432 -4.86 10.38 -6.12
N GLN A 433 -6.05 10.38 -5.51
CA GLN A 433 -7.22 11.10 -6.03
C GLN A 433 -7.48 12.50 -5.44
N PHE A 434 -6.66 13.01 -4.52
CA PHE A 434 -6.82 14.39 -4.02
C PHE A 434 -5.47 15.09 -3.89
N GLY A 435 -5.07 15.75 -4.97
CA GLY A 435 -3.93 16.67 -5.01
C GLY A 435 -4.20 17.86 -5.91
N ILE A 436 -5.44 18.38 -5.88
CA ILE A 436 -5.83 19.62 -6.54
C ILE A 436 -6.27 20.61 -5.43
N PHE A 437 -5.57 21.75 -5.40
CA PHE A 437 -5.82 22.99 -4.65
C PHE A 437 -5.79 22.94 -3.11
N ARG A 438 -4.73 23.54 -2.54
CA ARG A 438 -4.89 24.81 -1.82
C ARG A 438 -3.78 25.77 -2.17
#